data_AF-S7WH31-F1
#
_entry.id   AF-S7WH31-F1
#
_cell.length_a   1.000
_cell.length_b   1.000
_cell.length_c   1.000
_cell.angle_alpha   90.00
_cell.angle_beta   90.00
_cell.angle_gamma   90.00
#
_symmetry.space_group_name_H-M   'P 1'
#
loop_
_entity.id
_entity.type
_entity.pdbx_description
1 polymer ?
#
loop_
_entity_poly.entity_id
_entity_poly.type
_entity_poly.pdbx_seq_one_letter_code
_entity_poly.pdbx_strand_id
1 'polypeptide(L)'
;MPGIGFAPKAIGSIFGLQNTGDMTGPITEDIGVIVAKLNGIIPATEIADYTRYQNEITANASQRTGYMIMMAMEELAGVKDYRYKFF
;
A
#
# COMPACT_ATOMS: atom_id res chain seq x y z
N MET A 1 11.59 9.20 -0.67
CA MET A 1 12.61 9.37 -1.73
C MET A 1 11.96 10.05 -2.92
N PRO A 2 12.34 11.29 -3.26
CA PRO A 2 11.76 11.96 -4.42
C PRO A 2 12.05 11.18 -5.70
N GLY A 3 11.05 11.03 -6.59
CA GLY A 3 11.23 10.51 -7.95
C GLY A 3 11.04 9.00 -8.17
N ILE A 4 10.85 8.19 -7.13
CA ILE A 4 10.73 6.71 -7.27
C ILE A 4 9.26 6.25 -7.42
N GLY A 5 8.28 7.10 -7.09
CA GLY A 5 6.86 6.75 -7.19
C GLY A 5 6.50 5.54 -6.30
N PHE A 6 5.70 4.63 -6.84
CA PHE A 6 5.27 3.41 -6.16
C PHE A 6 6.19 2.23 -6.51
N ALA A 7 7.15 1.92 -5.63
CA ALA A 7 8.15 0.87 -5.84
C ALA A 7 8.31 -0.01 -4.57
N PRO A 8 7.34 -0.89 -4.28
CA PRO A 8 7.29 -1.63 -3.01
C PRO A 8 8.47 -2.60 -2.85
N LYS A 9 8.97 -3.21 -3.93
CA LYS A 9 10.14 -4.11 -3.87
C LYS A 9 11.41 -3.34 -3.54
N ALA A 10 11.62 -2.20 -4.18
CA ALA A 10 12.72 -1.30 -3.88
C ALA A 10 12.71 -0.85 -2.42
N ILE A 11 11.56 -0.39 -1.93
CA ILE A 11 11.40 0.05 -0.53
C ILE A 11 11.76 -1.10 0.43
N GLY A 12 11.15 -2.28 0.27
CA GLY A 12 11.41 -3.42 1.14
C GLY A 12 12.87 -3.85 1.16
N SER A 13 13.52 -3.90 -0.01
CA SER A 13 14.93 -4.28 -0.13
C SER A 13 15.86 -3.29 0.57
N ILE A 14 15.55 -2.00 0.50
CA ILE A 14 16.35 -0.95 1.16
C ILE A 14 16.19 -1.01 2.68
N PHE A 15 14.96 -1.19 3.17
CA PHE A 15 14.69 -1.34 4.61
C PHE A 15 15.21 -2.66 5.20
N GLY A 16 15.56 -3.64 4.36
CA GLY A 16 16.23 -4.88 4.76
C GLY A 16 17.74 -4.75 4.97
N LEU A 17 18.37 -3.64 4.58
CA LEU A 17 19.80 -3.39 4.82
C LEU A 17 20.04 -3.14 6.31
N GLN A 18 21.12 -3.70 6.85
CA GLN A 18 21.38 -3.68 8.29
C GLN A 18 22.46 -2.67 8.68
N ASN A 19 23.52 -2.56 7.89
CA ASN A 19 24.69 -1.77 8.24
C ASN A 19 24.87 -0.56 7.32
N THR A 20 25.25 0.57 7.91
CA THR A 20 25.68 1.74 7.12
C THR A 20 26.81 1.34 6.18
N GLY A 21 26.64 1.65 4.89
CA GLY A 21 27.55 1.25 3.83
C GLY A 21 27.03 0.10 2.98
N ASP A 22 26.10 -0.72 3.51
CA ASP A 22 25.50 -1.82 2.75
C ASP A 22 24.80 -1.28 1.49
N MET A 23 24.86 -2.08 0.43
CA MET A 23 24.21 -1.77 -0.83
C MET A 23 23.20 -2.85 -1.19
N THR A 24 22.09 -2.44 -1.78
CA THR A 24 21.19 -3.39 -2.43
C THR A 24 21.86 -3.96 -3.69
N GLY A 25 21.42 -5.15 -4.11
CA GLY A 25 21.58 -5.54 -5.51
C GLY A 25 20.80 -4.60 -6.45
N PRO A 26 20.94 -4.76 -7.78
CA PRO A 26 20.09 -4.07 -8.73
C PRO A 26 18.64 -4.53 -8.58
N ILE A 27 17.73 -3.57 -8.37
CA ILE A 27 16.30 -3.81 -8.20
C ILE A 27 15.58 -3.28 -9.42
N THR A 28 14.94 -4.18 -10.17
CA THR A 28 14.14 -3.81 -11.34
C THR A 28 12.74 -3.37 -10.89
N GLU A 29 12.36 -2.16 -11.27
CA GLU A 29 11.03 -1.57 -11.14
C GLU A 29 10.52 -1.15 -12.53
N ASP A 30 9.23 -0.87 -12.67
CA ASP A 30 8.60 -0.55 -13.96
C ASP A 30 9.23 0.68 -14.66
N ILE A 31 9.81 1.59 -13.89
CA ILE A 31 10.43 2.83 -14.36
C ILE A 31 11.98 2.78 -14.41
N GLY A 32 12.60 1.64 -14.07
CA GLY A 32 14.05 1.49 -14.20
C GLY A 32 14.70 0.55 -13.19
N VAL A 33 16.03 0.64 -13.09
CA VAL A 33 16.83 -0.14 -12.13
C VAL A 33 17.33 0.76 -11.01
N ILE A 34 17.13 0.32 -9.78
CA ILE A 34 17.50 1.04 -8.57
C ILE A 34 18.64 0.29 -7.87
N VAL A 35 19.67 1.03 -7.47
CA VAL A 35 20.72 0.57 -6.55
C VAL A 35 20.82 1.59 -5.44
N ALA A 36 20.70 1.15 -4.20
CA ALA A 36 20.71 2.01 -3.04
C ALA A 36 21.83 1.64 -2.08
N LYS A 37 22.39 2.64 -1.40
CA LYS A 37 23.36 2.49 -0.31
C LYS A 37 22.77 3.01 0.99
N LEU A 38 22.88 2.23 2.06
CA LEU A 38 22.44 2.64 3.38
C LEU A 38 23.41 3.68 3.96
N ASN A 39 22.95 4.91 4.15
CA ASN A 39 23.76 5.96 4.79
C ASN A 39 23.58 6.00 6.32
N GLY A 40 22.47 5.45 6.82
CA GLY A 40 22.14 5.38 8.23
C GLY A 40 20.67 5.00 8.44
N ILE A 41 20.35 4.43 9.60
CA ILE A 41 19.00 4.04 10.00
C ILE A 41 18.54 5.00 11.10
N ILE A 42 17.42 5.68 10.87
CA ILE A 42 16.74 6.46 11.91
C ILE A 42 15.61 5.56 12.43
N PRO A 43 15.69 5.03 13.67
CA PRO A 43 14.64 4.18 14.19
C PRO A 43 13.34 4.98 14.32
N ALA A 44 12.21 4.32 14.03
CA ALA A 44 10.92 4.90 14.31
C ALA A 44 10.79 5.17 15.81
N THR A 45 10.24 6.32 16.18
CA THR A 45 9.88 6.61 17.57
C THR A 45 8.86 5.59 18.06
N GLU A 46 8.96 5.16 19.32
CA GLU A 46 7.91 4.35 19.93
C GLU A 46 6.58 5.10 19.86
N ILE A 47 5.59 4.46 19.21
CA ILE A 47 4.22 4.96 19.21
C ILE A 47 3.61 4.52 20.53
N ALA A 48 3.35 5.48 21.43
CA ALA A 48 2.75 5.21 22.74
C ALA A 48 1.30 4.69 22.63
N ASP A 49 0.57 5.07 21.58
CA ASP A 49 -0.81 4.66 21.36
C ASP A 49 -1.12 4.41 19.87
N TYR A 50 -1.47 3.16 19.57
CA TYR A 50 -1.85 2.73 18.21
C TYR A 50 -3.33 2.93 17.89
N THR A 51 -4.16 3.33 18.86
CA THR A 51 -5.63 3.44 18.73
C THR A 51 -6.04 4.29 17.54
N ARG A 52 -5.34 5.41 17.29
CA ARG A 52 -5.63 6.27 16.14
C ARG A 52 -5.47 5.52 14.81
N TYR A 53 -4.37 4.78 14.65
CA TYR A 53 -4.08 4.03 13.43
C TYR A 53 -5.04 2.85 13.26
N GLN A 54 -5.36 2.16 14.36
CA GLN A 54 -6.35 1.09 14.35
C GLN A 54 -7.73 1.60 13.91
N ASN A 55 -8.17 2.74 14.44
CA ASN A 55 -9.44 3.37 14.07
C ASN A 55 -9.46 3.74 12.58
N GLU A 56 -8.38 4.29 12.05
CA GLU A 56 -8.26 4.64 10.64
C GLU A 56 -8.35 3.41 9.72
N ILE A 57 -7.62 2.34 10.05
CA ILE A 57 -7.65 1.07 9.29
C ILE A 57 -9.06 0.46 9.35
N THR A 58 -9.68 0.46 10.54
CA THR A 58 -11.02 -0.10 10.76
C THR A 58 -12.07 0.69 9.98
N ALA A 59 -12.03 2.02 10.01
CA ALA A 59 -12.96 2.87 9.27
C ALA A 59 -12.85 2.66 7.75
N ASN A 60 -11.64 2.51 7.23
CA ASN A 60 -11.39 2.20 5.81
C ASN A 60 -11.91 0.80 5.43
N ALA A 61 -11.67 -0.20 6.29
CA ALA A 61 -12.15 -1.56 6.05
C ALA A 61 -13.69 -1.62 6.04
N SER A 62 -14.34 -0.98 7.01
CA SER A 62 -15.81 -0.95 7.10
C SER A 62 -16.49 -0.36 5.86
N GLN A 63 -15.91 0.70 5.28
CA GLN A 63 -16.44 1.29 4.04
C GLN A 63 -16.38 0.31 2.85
N ARG A 64 -15.25 -0.42 2.70
CA ARG A 64 -15.11 -1.43 1.64
C ARG A 64 -16.08 -2.59 1.85
N THR A 65 -16.24 -3.03 3.10
CA THR A 65 -17.17 -4.11 3.46
C THR A 65 -18.61 -3.75 3.11
N GLY A 66 -19.06 -2.53 3.43
CA GLY A 66 -20.40 -2.06 3.05
C GLY A 66 -20.65 -2.10 1.55
N TYR A 67 -19.68 -1.66 0.74
CA TYR A 67 -19.76 -1.73 -0.72
C TYR A 67 -19.84 -3.17 -1.23
N MET A 68 -18.99 -4.08 -0.71
CA MET A 68 -19.01 -5.49 -1.12
C MET A 68 -20.32 -6.20 -0.73
N ILE A 69 -20.88 -5.89 0.44
CA ILE A 69 -22.19 -6.41 0.85
C ILE A 69 -23.28 -5.96 -0.11
N MET A 70 -23.30 -4.68 -0.49
CA MET A 70 -24.27 -4.15 -1.44
C MET A 70 -24.17 -4.84 -2.80
N MET A 71 -22.96 -5.00 -3.35
CA MET A 71 -22.76 -5.73 -4.61
C MET A 71 -23.24 -7.18 -4.52
N ALA A 72 -22.91 -7.88 -3.43
CA ALA A 72 -23.35 -9.27 -3.23
C ALA A 72 -24.88 -9.37 -3.08
N MET A 73 -25.52 -8.39 -2.45
CA MET A 73 -26.98 -8.31 -2.35
C MET A 73 -27.63 -8.04 -3.71
N GLU A 74 -27.07 -7.15 -4.52
CA GLU A 74 -27.56 -6.86 -5.88
C GLU A 74 -27.46 -8.10 -6.78
N GLU A 75 -26.33 -8.82 -6.70
CA GLU A 75 -26.12 -10.09 -7.40
C GLU A 75 -27.15 -11.15 -6.97
N LEU A 76 -27.33 -11.35 -5.65
CA LEU A 76 -28.30 -12.31 -5.11
C LEU A 76 -29.74 -11.97 -5.48
N ALA A 77 -30.10 -10.68 -5.48
CA ALA A 77 -31.43 -10.20 -5.86
C ALA A 77 -31.66 -10.19 -7.38
N GLY A 78 -30.63 -10.50 -8.18
CA GLY A 78 -30.72 -10.52 -9.65
C GLY A 78 -30.98 -9.14 -10.26
N VAL A 79 -30.46 -8.08 -9.64
CA VAL A 79 -30.65 -6.70 -10.11
C VAL A 79 -30.05 -6.55 -11.51
N LYS A 80 -30.86 -6.12 -12.47
CA LYS A 80 -30.42 -5.87 -13.85
C LYS A 80 -30.13 -4.38 -14.04
N ASP A 81 -28.87 -4.07 -14.34
CA ASP A 81 -28.44 -2.71 -14.65
C ASP A 81 -28.65 -2.40 -16.15
N TYR A 82 -29.53 -1.44 -16.45
CA TYR A 82 -29.79 -0.96 -17.81
C TYR A 82 -29.25 0.45 -18.06
N ARG A 83 -28.38 0.99 -17.19
CA ARG A 83 -27.84 2.35 -17.33
C ARG A 83 -27.13 2.60 -18.65
N TYR A 84 -26.53 1.55 -19.25
CA TYR A 84 -25.93 1.60 -20.59
C TYR A 84 -26.89 1.97 -21.73
N LYS A 85 -28.22 1.97 -21.50
CA LYS A 85 -29.21 2.38 -22.49
C LYS A 85 -29.49 3.88 -22.51
N PHE A 86 -28.91 4.63 -21.57
CA PHE A 86 -29.16 6.06 -21.39
C PHE A 86 -27.90 6.93 -21.58
N PHE A 87 -26.78 6.32 -21.98
CA PHE A 87 -25.51 6.95 -22.34
C PHE A 87 -24.95 6.28 -23.59
#